data_AF-A0A496V2P1-F1
#
_entry.id   AF-A0A496V2P1-F1
#
_cell.length_a   1.000
_cell.length_b   1.000
_cell.length_c   1.000
_cell.angle_alpha   90.00
_cell.angle_beta   90.00
_cell.angle_gamma   90.00
#
_symmetry.space_group_name_H-M   'P 1'
#
loop_
_entity.id
_entity.type
_entity.pdbx_description
1 polymer ?
#
loop_
_entity_poly.entity_id
_entity_poly.type
_entity_poly.pdbx_seq_one_letter_code
_entity_poly.pdbx_strand_id
1 'polypeptide(L)' 'RQTLNCPLVAIGGITPDNGAELIKAGADCLAVIHGLFGQADITAAAQRFAQLF' A
#
# COMPACT_ATOMS: atom_id res chain seq x y z
N ARG A 1 13.48 2.87 -21.46
CA ARG A 1 12.23 2.73 -20.69
C ARG A 1 11.48 4.06 -20.85
N GLN A 2 10.27 4.05 -21.39
CA GLN A 2 9.46 5.28 -21.46
C GLN A 2 8.91 5.56 -20.07
N THR A 3 9.04 6.80 -19.59
CA THR A 3 8.57 7.25 -18.27
C THR A 3 7.33 8.11 -18.46
N LEU A 4 6.24 7.73 -17.81
CA LEU A 4 5.04 8.57 -17.70
C LEU A 4 5.21 9.50 -16.50
N ASN A 5 4.79 10.76 -16.65
CA ASN A 5 4.81 11.73 -15.55
C ASN A 5 3.48 11.68 -14.78
N CYS A 6 3.21 10.54 -14.13
CA CYS A 6 2.02 10.32 -13.32
C CYS A 6 2.36 9.50 -12.06
N PRO A 7 1.58 9.64 -10.97
CA PRO A 7 1.78 8.83 -9.77
C PRO A 7 1.68 7.33 -10.05
N LEU A 8 2.54 6.53 -9.42
CA LEU A 8 2.56 5.07 -9.50
C LEU A 8 1.78 4.48 -8.31
N VAL A 9 0.68 3.78 -8.60
CA VAL A 9 -0.13 3.11 -7.58
C VAL A 9 0.12 1.61 -7.62
N ALA A 10 0.61 1.02 -6.53
CA ALA A 10 0.73 -0.43 -6.40
C ALA A 10 -0.61 -1.05 -5.97
N ILE A 11 -0.99 -2.18 -6.56
CA ILE A 11 -2.21 -2.92 -6.24
C ILE A 11 -1.99 -4.44 -6.31
N GLY A 12 -2.71 -5.19 -5.48
CA GLY A 12 -2.78 -6.65 -5.52
C GLY A 12 -2.10 -7.33 -4.32
N GLY A 13 -2.89 -7.95 -3.45
CA GLY A 13 -2.38 -8.73 -2.31
C GLY A 13 -1.57 -7.92 -1.27
N ILE A 14 -1.77 -6.60 -1.21
CA ILE A 14 -1.00 -5.70 -0.35
C ILE A 14 -1.50 -5.80 1.10
N THR A 15 -0.56 -5.92 2.03
CA THR A 15 -0.77 -5.91 3.50
C THR A 15 0.19 -4.91 4.15
N PRO A 16 0.02 -4.56 5.43
CA PRO A 16 0.99 -3.69 6.10
C PRO A 16 2.41 -4.24 6.16
N ASP A 17 2.58 -5.56 6.03
CA ASP A 17 3.88 -6.23 6.13
C ASP A 17 4.73 -6.07 4.86
N ASN A 18 4.11 -5.94 3.68
CA ASN A 18 4.80 -5.79 2.40
C ASN A 18 4.75 -4.37 1.81
N GLY A 19 3.88 -3.50 2.32
CA GLY A 19 3.67 -2.16 1.77
C GLY A 19 4.94 -1.28 1.77
N ALA A 20 5.78 -1.39 2.80
CA ALA A 20 7.04 -0.63 2.88
C ALA A 20 8.01 -0.96 1.73
N GLU A 21 8.04 -2.22 1.27
CA GLU A 21 8.90 -2.63 0.16
C GLU A 21 8.41 -2.07 -1.17
N LEU A 22 7.08 -1.98 -1.35
CA LEU A 22 6.47 -1.40 -2.55
C LEU A 22 6.72 0.10 -2.65
N ILE A 23 6.65 0.82 -1.53
CA ILE A 23 7.01 2.25 -1.47
C ILE A 23 8.48 2.45 -1.83
N LYS A 24 9.38 1.64 -1.24
CA LYS A 24 10.82 1.66 -1.59
C LYS A 24 11.09 1.34 -3.07
N ALA A 25 10.25 0.51 -3.68
CA ALA A 25 10.33 0.19 -5.11
C ALA A 25 9.83 1.32 -6.04
N GLY A 26 9.28 2.41 -5.47
CA GLY A 26 8.86 3.61 -6.19
C GLY A 26 7.35 3.79 -6.33
N ALA A 27 6.54 3.05 -5.56
CA ALA A 27 5.10 3.31 -5.49
C ALA A 27 4.83 4.59 -4.70
N ASP A 28 4.11 5.53 -5.30
CA ASP A 28 3.64 6.75 -4.64
C ASP A 28 2.39 6.50 -3.79
N CYS A 29 1.61 5.46 -4.12
CA CYS A 29 0.39 5.09 -3.41
C CYS A 29 0.23 3.56 -3.35
N LEU A 30 -0.47 3.07 -2.33
CA LEU A 30 -0.88 1.67 -2.20
C LEU A 30 -2.41 1.56 -2.27
N ALA A 31 -2.93 0.77 -3.20
CA ALA A 31 -4.35 0.44 -3.29
C ALA A 31 -4.62 -0.89 -2.58
N VAL A 32 -5.33 -0.82 -1.45
CA VAL A 32 -5.61 -1.96 -0.55
C VAL A 32 -7.11 -2.17 -0.39
N ILE A 33 -7.54 -3.44 -0.35
CA ILE A 33 -8.93 -3.82 -0.04
C ILE A 33 -8.91 -4.87 1.08
N HIS A 34 -8.59 -6.12 0.77
CA HIS A 34 -8.65 -7.21 1.76
C HIS A 34 -7.63 -7.06 2.89
N GLY A 35 -6.44 -6.49 2.59
CA GLY A 35 -5.44 -6.17 3.61
C GLY A 35 -5.90 -5.13 4.65
N LEU A 36 -6.99 -4.39 4.36
CA LEU A 36 -7.62 -3.44 5.28
C LEU A 36 -8.97 -3.97 5.79
N PHE A 37 -9.95 -4.14 4.90
CA PHE A 37 -11.33 -4.51 5.24
C PHE A 37 -11.51 -6.00 5.58
N GLY A 38 -10.54 -6.85 5.27
CA GLY A 38 -10.54 -8.27 5.66
C GLY A 38 -9.95 -8.52 7.05
N GLN A 39 -9.46 -7.49 7.73
CA GLN A 39 -8.88 -7.62 9.07
C GLN A 39 -9.95 -7.52 10.16
N ALA A 40 -9.74 -8.23 11.27
CA ALA A 40 -10.63 -8.17 12.42
C ALA A 40 -10.73 -6.75 13.02
N ASP A 41 -9.62 -6.02 13.02
CA ASP A 41 -9.54 -4.62 13.43
C ASP A 41 -9.10 -3.75 12.24
N ILE A 42 -10.09 -3.15 11.59
CA ILE A 42 -9.89 -2.27 10.43
C ILE A 42 -9.13 -1.00 10.84
N THR A 43 -9.37 -0.46 12.03
CA THR A 43 -8.72 0.76 12.51
C THR A 43 -7.24 0.51 12.78
N ALA A 44 -6.90 -0.60 13.44
CA ALA A 44 -5.51 -0.99 13.64
C ALA A 44 -4.80 -1.24 12.30
N ALA A 45 -5.46 -1.92 11.35
CA ALA A 45 -4.91 -2.12 10.01
C ALA A 45 -4.67 -0.80 9.26
N ALA A 46 -5.62 0.14 9.31
CA ALA A 46 -5.47 1.47 8.72
C ALA A 46 -4.29 2.25 9.34
N GLN A 47 -4.15 2.21 10.66
CA GLN A 47 -3.03 2.84 11.37
C GLN A 47 -1.69 2.25 10.95
N ARG A 48 -1.60 0.92 10.80
CA ARG A 48 -0.38 0.26 10.32
C ARG A 48 -0.03 0.68 8.90
N PHE A 49 -1.01 0.83 8.00
CA PHE A 49 -0.78 1.38 6.66
C PHE A 49 -0.32 2.84 6.68
N ALA A 50 -0.94 3.66 7.54
CA ALA A 50 -0.57 5.08 7.67
C ALA A 50 0.88 5.27 8.16
N GLN A 51 1.40 4.34 8.97
CA GLN A 51 2.78 4.35 9.47
C GLN A 51 3.84 3.95 8.43
N LEU A 52 3.45 3.56 7.20
CA LEU A 52 4.39 3.20 6.14
C LEU A 52 4.95 4.40 5.37
N PHE A 53 4.32 5.57 5.52
CA PHE A 53 4.67 6.84 4.87
C PHE A 53 5.25 7.82 5.89
#